data_AF-A0A1V5BQ24-F1
#
_entry.id   AF-A0A1V5BQ24-F1
#
_cell.length_a   1.000
_cell.length_b   1.000
_cell.length_c   1.000
_cell.angle_alpha   90.00
_cell.angle_beta   90.00
_cell.angle_gamma   90.00
#
_symmetry.space_group_name_H-M   'P 1'
#
loop_
_entity.id
_entity.type
_entity.pdbx_description
1 polymer ?
#
loop_
_entity_poly.entity_id
_entity_poly.type
_entity_poly.pdbx_seq_one_letter_code
_entity_poly.pdbx_strand_id
1 'polypeptide(L)'
;MDELQQKWREEFRAILDCKNDFTKNFALSQSYHDRRLPEFLKGIIEAHGQDRVRQVLASTVNHAPWDGRYYRTVREWAAQVEPFPQFPGHQGEPRDFHEFCINAHPVIVNDTARLLMKQEMELAHPMRKEPER
;
A
#
# COMPACT_ATOMS: atom_id res chain seq x y z
N MET A 1 7.99 27.23 -4.12
CA MET A 1 6.84 26.95 -3.23
C MET A 1 5.71 26.30 -4.01
N ASP A 2 5.34 26.87 -5.17
CA ASP A 2 4.28 26.35 -6.04
C ASP A 2 4.54 24.92 -6.58
N GLU A 3 5.75 24.64 -7.07
CA GLU A 3 6.10 23.30 -7.59
C GLU A 3 6.02 22.19 -6.53
N LEU A 4 6.44 22.46 -5.30
CA LEU A 4 6.39 21.48 -4.21
C LEU A 4 4.94 21.19 -3.81
N GLN A 5 4.08 22.21 -3.78
CA GLN A 5 2.66 22.05 -3.52
C GLN A 5 1.96 21.29 -4.65
N GLN A 6 2.33 21.56 -5.91
CA GLN A 6 1.80 20.84 -7.07
C GLN A 6 2.19 19.36 -7.04
N LYS A 7 3.48 19.04 -6.83
CA LYS A 7 3.97 17.66 -6.68
C LYS A 7 3.26 16.93 -5.54
N TRP A 8 3.04 17.61 -4.41
CA TRP A 8 2.29 17.04 -3.30
C TRP A 8 0.85 16.67 -3.70
N ARG A 9 0.14 17.57 -4.42
CA ARG A 9 -1.25 17.33 -4.85
C ARG A 9 -1.34 16.19 -5.87
N GLU A 10 -0.38 16.12 -6.79
CA GLU A 10 -0.28 15.07 -7.79
C GLU A 10 -0.05 13.71 -7.13
N GLU A 11 0.91 13.61 -6.21
CA GLU A 11 1.19 12.36 -5.51
C GLU A 11 0.04 11.95 -4.59
N PHE A 12 -0.57 12.92 -3.89
CA PHE A 12 -1.77 12.67 -3.09
C PHE A 12 -2.91 12.12 -3.94
N ARG A 13 -3.14 12.68 -5.13
CA ARG A 13 -4.14 12.18 -6.07
C ARG A 13 -3.78 10.78 -6.58
N ALA A 14 -2.52 10.53 -6.91
CA ALA A 14 -2.07 9.23 -7.41
C ALA A 14 -2.27 8.11 -6.37
N ILE A 15 -2.04 8.38 -5.08
CA ILE A 15 -2.32 7.42 -4.01
C ILE A 15 -3.84 7.19 -3.86
N LEU A 16 -4.65 8.25 -3.97
CA LEU A 16 -6.11 8.11 -3.98
C LEU A 16 -6.61 7.28 -5.16
N ASP A 17 -6.04 7.47 -6.35
CA ASP A 17 -6.39 6.69 -7.54
C ASP A 17 -5.99 5.22 -7.37
N CYS A 18 -4.82 4.94 -6.81
CA CYS A 18 -4.39 3.59 -6.41
C CYS A 18 -5.38 2.94 -5.43
N LYS A 19 -5.75 3.65 -4.36
CA LYS A 19 -6.76 3.21 -3.39
C LYS A 19 -8.12 2.96 -4.04
N ASN A 20 -8.53 3.82 -4.97
CA ASN A 20 -9.79 3.67 -5.68
C ASN A 20 -9.80 2.40 -6.53
N ASP A 21 -8.73 2.08 -7.25
CA ASP A 21 -8.63 0.86 -8.04
C ASP A 21 -8.62 -0.42 -7.17
N PHE A 22 -8.06 -0.35 -5.95
CA PHE A 22 -8.22 -1.44 -4.97
C PHE A 22 -9.70 -1.75 -4.65
N THR A 23 -10.53 -0.70 -4.54
CA THR A 23 -11.91 -0.82 -4.04
C THR A 23 -12.96 -0.85 -5.13
N LYS A 24 -12.60 -0.47 -6.36
CA LYS A 24 -13.50 -0.37 -7.52
C LYS A 24 -14.22 -1.68 -7.75
N ASN A 25 -15.55 -1.63 -7.82
CA ASN A 25 -16.41 -2.79 -8.08
C ASN A 25 -16.11 -4.02 -7.19
N PHE A 26 -15.67 -3.80 -5.95
CA PHE A 26 -15.24 -4.87 -5.03
C PHE A 26 -14.11 -5.76 -5.59
N ALA A 27 -13.29 -5.25 -6.51
CA ALA A 27 -12.29 -6.02 -7.24
C ALA A 27 -11.30 -6.75 -6.31
N LEU A 28 -10.85 -6.10 -5.23
CA LEU A 28 -10.01 -6.75 -4.23
C LEU A 28 -10.69 -7.98 -3.61
N SER A 29 -11.91 -7.83 -3.09
CA SER A 29 -12.63 -8.94 -2.46
C SER A 29 -12.95 -10.06 -3.46
N GLN A 30 -13.35 -9.71 -4.69
CA GLN A 30 -13.60 -10.68 -5.75
C GLN A 30 -12.32 -11.44 -6.12
N SER A 31 -11.20 -10.75 -6.28
CA SER A 31 -9.91 -11.39 -6.57
C SER A 31 -9.48 -12.34 -5.45
N TYR A 32 -9.76 -12.00 -4.19
CA TYR A 32 -9.51 -12.88 -3.06
C TYR A 32 -10.38 -14.15 -3.12
N HIS A 33 -11.69 -13.99 -3.35
CA HIS A 33 -12.62 -15.13 -3.46
C HIS A 33 -12.27 -16.05 -4.64
N ASP A 34 -11.87 -15.47 -5.77
CA ASP A 34 -11.50 -16.20 -6.99
C ASP A 34 -10.08 -16.78 -6.96
N ARG A 35 -9.33 -16.57 -5.87
CA ARG A 35 -7.90 -16.95 -5.75
C ARG A 35 -7.00 -16.30 -6.80
N ARG A 36 -7.36 -15.10 -7.24
CA ARG A 36 -6.62 -14.27 -8.22
C ARG A 36 -5.98 -13.03 -7.58
N LEU A 37 -5.78 -13.06 -6.27
CA LEU A 37 -5.19 -11.95 -5.51
C LEU A 37 -3.76 -11.60 -5.99
N PRO A 38 -2.87 -12.57 -6.30
CA PRO A 38 -1.53 -12.24 -6.82
C PRO A 38 -1.57 -11.50 -8.16
N GLU A 39 -2.44 -11.93 -9.10
CA GLU A 39 -2.60 -11.30 -10.41
C GLU A 39 -3.22 -9.90 -10.27
N PHE A 40 -4.21 -9.76 -9.39
CA PHE A 40 -4.81 -8.47 -9.07
C PHE A 40 -3.77 -7.50 -8.51
N LEU A 41 -3.02 -7.92 -7.49
CA LEU A 41 -1.99 -7.09 -6.87
C LEU A 41 -0.92 -6.70 -7.89
N LYS A 42 -0.47 -7.64 -8.72
CA LYS A 42 0.49 -7.37 -9.79
C LYS A 42 -0.02 -6.27 -10.74
N GLY A 43 -1.28 -6.37 -11.20
CA GLY A 43 -1.88 -5.35 -12.06
C GLY A 43 -1.97 -3.97 -11.39
N ILE A 44 -2.28 -3.92 -10.10
CA ILE A 44 -2.31 -2.66 -9.34
C ILE A 44 -0.90 -2.07 -9.19
N ILE A 45 0.12 -2.89 -8.94
CA ILE A 45 1.51 -2.44 -8.86
C ILE A 45 2.01 -1.94 -10.21
N GLU A 46 1.67 -2.60 -11.31
CA GLU A 46 2.02 -2.16 -12.67
C GLU A 46 1.36 -0.82 -13.03
N ALA A 47 0.13 -0.59 -12.58
CA ALA A 47 -0.60 0.66 -12.86
C ALA A 47 -0.16 1.84 -11.99
N HIS A 48 0.11 1.61 -10.69
CA HIS A 48 0.30 2.69 -9.71
C HIS A 48 1.72 2.78 -9.13
N GLY A 49 2.53 1.75 -9.33
CA GLY A 49 3.86 1.63 -8.72
C GLY A 49 3.81 1.08 -7.30
N GLN A 50 4.84 0.35 -6.92
CA GLN A 50 4.90 -0.39 -5.65
C GLN A 50 4.78 0.50 -4.40
N ASP A 51 5.39 1.69 -4.42
CA ASP A 51 5.40 2.58 -3.25
C ASP A 51 4.01 3.11 -2.89
N ARG A 52 3.17 3.40 -3.89
CA ARG A 52 1.78 3.85 -3.67
C ARG A 52 0.91 2.72 -3.13
N VAL A 53 1.12 1.51 -3.64
CA VAL A 53 0.46 0.30 -3.13
C VAL A 53 0.84 0.05 -1.68
N ARG A 54 2.13 0.16 -1.36
CA ARG A 54 2.66 0.08 0.01
C ARG A 54 1.99 1.13 0.91
N GLN A 55 1.90 2.38 0.46
CA GLN A 55 1.27 3.45 1.22
C GLN A 55 -0.20 3.15 1.55
N VAL A 56 -1.00 2.71 0.58
CA VAL A 56 -2.42 2.38 0.78
C VAL A 56 -2.60 1.26 1.82
N LEU A 57 -1.85 0.16 1.69
CA LEU A 57 -1.96 -0.98 2.58
C LEU A 57 -1.46 -0.64 3.99
N ALA A 58 -0.32 0.05 4.10
CA ALA A 58 0.23 0.45 5.40
C ALA A 58 -0.67 1.46 6.12
N SER A 59 -1.19 2.48 5.42
CA SER A 59 -2.17 3.41 5.98
C SER A 59 -3.40 2.68 6.51
N THR A 60 -3.91 1.68 5.77
CA THR A 60 -5.07 0.88 6.20
C THR A 60 -4.81 0.10 7.49
N VAL A 61 -3.63 -0.51 7.62
CA VAL A 61 -3.25 -1.28 8.82
C VAL A 61 -2.98 -0.34 10.01
N ASN A 62 -2.23 0.74 9.78
CA ASN A 62 -1.85 1.70 10.81
C ASN A 62 -3.02 2.55 11.32
N HIS A 63 -4.09 2.70 10.53
CA HIS A 63 -5.29 3.43 10.94
C HIS A 63 -6.12 2.65 11.98
N ALA A 64 -5.97 1.33 12.07
CA ALA A 64 -6.70 0.49 13.02
C ALA A 64 -5.74 -0.32 13.93
N PRO A 65 -4.90 0.34 14.74
CA PRO A 65 -3.93 -0.34 15.62
C PRO A 65 -4.60 -1.18 16.72
N TRP A 66 -5.88 -0.90 17.00
CA TRP A 66 -6.72 -1.67 17.93
C TRP A 66 -7.27 -2.97 17.32
N ASP A 67 -7.21 -3.14 16.00
CA ASP A 67 -7.74 -4.33 15.35
C ASP A 67 -6.74 -5.50 15.42
N GLY A 68 -6.98 -6.40 16.38
CA GLY A 68 -6.16 -7.59 16.62
C GLY A 68 -6.17 -8.63 15.49
N ARG A 69 -6.95 -8.42 14.40
CA ARG A 69 -6.99 -9.34 13.25
C ARG A 69 -5.81 -9.16 12.30
N TYR A 70 -5.09 -8.04 12.38
CA TYR A 70 -3.87 -7.85 11.59
C TYR A 70 -2.72 -8.69 12.14
N TYR A 71 -2.03 -9.40 11.26
CA TYR A 71 -0.89 -10.22 11.65
C TYR A 71 0.24 -9.35 12.20
N ARG A 72 0.97 -9.88 13.19
CA ARG A 72 2.11 -9.17 13.80
C ARG A 72 3.12 -8.69 12.75
N THR A 73 3.50 -9.55 11.82
CA THR A 73 4.46 -9.23 10.75
C THR A 73 3.95 -8.14 9.81
N VAL A 74 2.65 -8.12 9.51
CA VAL A 74 2.02 -7.09 8.67
C VAL A 74 1.99 -5.76 9.40
N ARG A 75 1.72 -5.76 10.71
CA ARG A 75 1.78 -4.54 11.54
C ARG A 75 3.21 -3.98 11.63
N GLU A 76 4.20 -4.85 11.84
CA GLU A 76 5.61 -4.45 11.91
C GLU A 76 6.09 -3.88 10.56
N TRP A 77 5.68 -4.47 9.45
CA TRP A 77 5.94 -3.94 8.11
C TRP A 77 5.25 -2.60 7.87
N ALA A 78 3.96 -2.47 8.19
CA ALA A 78 3.22 -1.23 8.02
C ALA A 78 3.79 -0.08 8.87
N ALA A 79 4.29 -0.38 10.08
CA ALA A 79 4.94 0.59 10.95
C ALA A 79 6.29 1.12 10.42
N GLN A 80 6.92 0.43 9.47
CA GLN A 80 8.15 0.90 8.81
C GLN A 80 7.86 1.85 7.64
N VAL A 81 6.60 1.99 7.23
CA VAL A 81 6.21 2.89 6.15
C VAL A 81 6.02 4.28 6.73
N GLU A 82 6.83 5.22 6.26
CA GLU A 82 6.73 6.63 6.67
C GLU A 82 5.33 7.16 6.34
N PRO A 83 4.70 7.94 7.25
CA PRO A 83 3.46 8.63 6.96
C PRO A 83 3.62 9.55 5.75
N PHE A 84 2.56 9.65 4.93
CA PHE A 84 2.56 10.59 3.81
C PHE A 84 2.79 12.03 4.31
N PRO A 85 3.67 12.82 3.66
CA PRO A 85 4.04 14.14 4.15
C PRO A 85 2.82 15.07 4.23
N GLN A 86 2.84 15.98 5.21
CA GLN A 86 1.84 17.05 5.30
C GLN A 86 1.97 18.02 4.12
N PHE A 87 0.90 18.76 3.84
CA PHE A 87 0.92 19.77 2.78
C PHE A 87 2.06 20.78 3.01
N PRO A 88 2.82 21.20 1.98
CA PRO A 88 3.93 22.13 2.16
C PRO A 88 3.47 23.47 2.76
N GLY A 89 3.99 23.79 3.93
CA GLY A 89 3.58 24.97 4.71
C GLY A 89 2.41 24.71 5.67
N HIS A 90 2.03 23.45 5.91
CA HIS A 90 1.09 23.06 6.97
C HIS A 90 1.57 23.58 8.33
N GLN A 91 0.69 24.27 9.03
CA GLN A 91 0.91 24.78 10.38
C GLN A 91 -0.15 24.17 11.29
N GLY A 92 0.28 23.35 12.24
CA GLY A 92 -0.61 22.67 13.19
C GLY A 92 -0.25 21.21 13.37
N GLU A 93 -1.12 20.49 14.09
CA GLU A 93 -0.94 19.06 14.34
C GLU A 93 -0.90 18.27 13.02
N PRO A 94 -0.04 17.24 12.91
CA PRO A 94 -0.01 16.36 11.75
C PRO A 94 -1.38 15.72 11.51
N ARG A 95 -1.86 15.81 10.27
CA ARG A 95 -3.09 15.15 9.85
C ARG A 95 -2.83 13.68 9.51
N ASP A 96 -3.70 12.80 9.98
CA ASP A 96 -3.79 11.43 9.46
C ASP A 96 -4.63 11.39 8.17
N PHE A 97 -4.11 10.74 7.14
CA PHE A 97 -4.72 10.65 5.80
C PHE A 97 -5.56 9.39 5.68
N HIS A 98 -6.67 9.34 6.43
CA HIS A 98 -7.62 8.23 6.42
C HIS A 98 -8.21 7.97 5.02
N GLU A 99 -8.14 8.92 4.09
CA GLU A 99 -8.60 8.76 2.71
C GLU A 99 -7.82 7.69 1.92
N PHE A 100 -6.61 7.36 2.36
CA PHE A 100 -5.81 6.27 1.77
C PHE A 100 -6.25 4.88 2.23
N CYS A 101 -7.07 4.79 3.29
CA CYS A 101 -7.49 3.51 3.82
C CYS A 101 -8.50 2.82 2.91
N ILE A 102 -8.35 1.51 2.72
CA ILE A 102 -9.34 0.68 2.03
C ILE A 102 -10.31 0.05 3.04
N ASN A 103 -11.60 -0.01 2.68
CA ASN A 103 -12.60 -0.70 3.48
C ASN A 103 -12.71 -2.17 3.03
N ALA A 104 -11.74 -2.99 3.44
CA ALA A 104 -11.67 -4.41 3.13
C ALA A 104 -11.54 -5.25 4.42
N HIS A 105 -11.93 -6.53 4.35
CA HIS A 105 -11.81 -7.42 5.50
C HIS A 105 -10.33 -7.61 5.88
N PRO A 106 -9.93 -7.56 7.18
CA PRO A 106 -8.52 -7.59 7.57
C PRO A 106 -7.73 -8.80 7.08
N VAL A 107 -8.38 -9.96 6.93
CA VAL A 107 -7.74 -11.15 6.33
C VAL A 107 -7.27 -10.90 4.90
N ILE A 108 -8.08 -10.21 4.09
CA ILE A 108 -7.75 -9.89 2.69
C ILE A 108 -6.59 -8.88 2.66
N VAL A 109 -6.62 -7.87 3.53
CA VAL A 109 -5.55 -6.88 3.67
C VAL A 109 -4.24 -7.54 4.10
N ASN A 110 -4.28 -8.44 5.09
CA ASN A 110 -3.14 -9.22 5.54
C ASN A 110 -2.49 -10.00 4.39
N ASP A 111 -3.29 -10.75 3.63
CA ASP A 111 -2.77 -11.59 2.56
C ASP A 111 -2.22 -10.75 1.40
N THR A 112 -2.88 -9.63 1.08
CA THR A 112 -2.37 -8.67 0.09
C THR A 112 -1.05 -8.06 0.54
N ALA A 113 -0.93 -7.64 1.80
CA ALA A 113 0.31 -7.09 2.35
C ALA A 113 1.44 -8.13 2.35
N ARG A 114 1.16 -9.39 2.71
CA ARG A 114 2.17 -10.47 2.66
C ARG A 114 2.66 -10.75 1.25
N LEU A 115 1.79 -10.66 0.23
CA LEU A 115 2.20 -10.79 -1.17
C LEU A 115 3.13 -9.64 -1.59
N LEU A 116 2.78 -8.40 -1.20
CA LEU A 116 3.63 -7.23 -1.46
C LEU A 116 5.00 -7.36 -0.76
N MET A 117 5.01 -7.73 0.52
CA MET A 117 6.25 -7.96 1.28
C MET A 117 7.15 -9.00 0.60
N LYS A 118 6.57 -10.10 0.11
CA LYS A 118 7.32 -11.12 -0.63
C LYS A 118 7.96 -10.53 -1.89
N GLN A 119 7.21 -9.76 -2.67
CA GLN A 119 7.72 -9.10 -3.88
C GLN A 119 8.86 -8.12 -3.55
N GLU A 120 8.73 -7.35 -2.47
CA GLU A 120 9.76 -6.43 -1.99
C GLU A 120 11.06 -7.16 -1.62
N MET A 121 10.93 -8.29 -0.92
CA MET A 121 12.08 -9.14 -0.56
C MET A 121 12.77 -9.72 -1.79
N GLU A 122 12.01 -10.17 -2.78
CA GLU A 122 12.52 -10.71 -4.06
C GLU A 122 13.25 -9.64 -4.88
N LEU A 123 12.75 -8.41 -4.91
CA LEU A 123 13.41 -7.28 -5.57
C LEU A 123 14.69 -6.84 -4.83
N ALA A 124 14.69 -6.89 -3.49
CA ALA A 124 15.86 -6.56 -2.67
C ALA A 124 16.97 -7.63 -2.74
N HIS A 125 16.62 -8.89 -3.02
CA HIS A 125 17.55 -10.01 -3.14
C HIS A 125 17.43 -10.66 -4.53
N PRO A 126 17.91 -10.01 -5.61
CA PRO A 126 17.97 -10.66 -6.91
C PRO A 126 18.84 -11.92 -6.76
N MET A 127 18.27 -13.10 -7.00
CA MET A 127 18.98 -14.38 -6.98
C MET A 127 20.36 -14.20 -7.63
N ARG A 128 21.43 -14.51 -6.89
CA ARG A 128 22.76 -14.70 -7.48
C ARG A 128 22.58 -15.72 -8.60
N LYS A 129 22.62 -15.28 -9.86
CA LYS A 129 22.77 -16.20 -10.98
C LYS A 129 24.05 -16.97 -10.69
N GLU A 130 23.94 -18.27 -10.39
CA GLU A 130 25.11 -19.13 -10.32
C GLU A 130 25.86 -18.99 -11.65
N PRO A 131 27.19 -18.76 -11.64
CA PRO A 131 27.95 -18.78 -12.88
C PRO A 131 27.84 -20.18 -13.47
N GLU A 132 27.34 -20.26 -14.69
CA GLU A 132 27.32 -21.45 -15.53
C GLU A 132 28.73 -22.05 -15.52
N ARG A 133 28.86 -23.31 -15.04
CA ARG A 133 30.12 -24.05 -15.00
C ARG A 133 30.38 -24.76 -16.33
#